data_AF-C6E2S6-F1
#
_entry.id   AF-C6E2S6-F1
#
_cell.length_a   1.000
_cell.length_b   1.000
_cell.length_c   1.000
_cell.angle_alpha   90.00
_cell.angle_beta   90.00
_cell.angle_gamma   90.00
#
_symmetry.space_group_name_H-M   'P 1'
#
loop_
_entity.id
_entity.type
_entity.pdbx_description
1 polymer ?
#
loop_
_entity_poly.entity_id
_entity_poly.type
_entity_poly.pdbx_seq_one_letter_code
_entity_poly.pdbx_strand_id
1 'polypeptide(L)'
;MKPIKPIVVIPTYNERDNLERLARQILSLDPALELLVVDDNSPDGTGEVAEALAAETGRVTVLHRKGKLGLGSAYREGFARALALGADVVVQMDADFSHDPAVIPCFFVEMKHSDLVIGSRYLNGVSVVNWPLRRLMLSYFASVYTRVITGLTISDCTSGFKCFRAETLKAVDLAGIRSDGYSFQIEMNYRCKEKGLRISEVPIIFIDRHAGTSKMSKKIVREAVVMVWKLKFGSLLRGFLPKGRV
;
A
#
# COMPACT_ATOMS: atom_id res chain seq x y z
N MET A 1 21.95 -2.91 17.92
CA MET A 1 20.85 -2.24 17.19
C MET A 1 19.55 -2.59 17.87
N LYS A 2 18.65 -1.63 18.09
CA LYS A 2 17.30 -1.94 18.56
C LYS A 2 16.63 -2.86 17.52
N PRO A 3 15.97 -3.97 17.93
CA PRO A 3 15.22 -4.79 17.00
C PRO A 3 14.13 -3.94 16.33
N ILE A 4 14.05 -4.02 15.01
CA ILE A 4 13.02 -3.32 14.22
C ILE A 4 11.67 -3.96 14.57
N LYS A 5 10.64 -3.14 14.74
CA LYS A 5 9.25 -3.58 14.87
C LYS A 5 8.49 -3.40 13.54
N PRO A 6 8.46 -4.42 12.66
CA PRO A 6 7.70 -4.38 11.42
C PRO A 6 6.23 -4.75 11.64
N ILE A 7 5.31 -3.93 11.12
CA ILE A 7 3.88 -4.23 11.10
C ILE A 7 3.37 -4.31 9.66
N VAL A 8 2.75 -5.43 9.30
CA VAL A 8 2.02 -5.56 8.03
C VAL A 8 0.59 -5.11 8.22
N VAL A 9 0.11 -4.18 7.41
CA VAL A 9 -1.25 -3.64 7.45
C VAL A 9 -2.03 -4.21 6.28
N ILE A 10 -3.10 -4.93 6.58
CA ILE A 10 -3.94 -5.62 5.60
C ILE A 10 -5.40 -5.20 5.77
N PRO A 11 -5.94 -4.38 4.84
CA PRO A 11 -7.37 -4.15 4.71
C PRO A 11 -8.09 -5.41 4.26
N THR A 12 -9.23 -5.68 4.88
CA THR A 12 -10.05 -6.87 4.61
C THR A 12 -11.52 -6.49 4.45
N TYR A 13 -12.17 -7.13 3.47
CA TYR A 13 -13.61 -7.10 3.28
C TYR A 13 -14.02 -8.37 2.52
N ASN A 14 -14.69 -9.30 3.19
CA ASN A 14 -14.99 -10.63 2.67
C ASN A 14 -13.74 -11.45 2.28
N GLU A 15 -12.79 -11.60 3.20
CA GLU A 15 -11.50 -12.27 2.98
C GLU A 15 -11.28 -13.46 3.92
N ARG A 16 -12.36 -14.01 4.48
CA ARG A 16 -12.30 -15.07 5.50
C ARG A 16 -11.40 -16.23 5.12
N ASP A 17 -11.56 -16.75 3.91
CA ASP A 17 -10.83 -17.93 3.42
C ASP A 17 -9.34 -17.66 3.19
N ASN A 18 -8.98 -16.40 2.90
CA ASN A 18 -7.61 -16.00 2.64
C ASN A 18 -6.87 -15.61 3.91
N LEU A 19 -7.55 -14.92 4.83
CA LEU A 19 -6.93 -14.23 5.96
C LEU A 19 -6.10 -15.17 6.83
N GLU A 20 -6.64 -16.32 7.22
CA GLU A 20 -5.92 -17.25 8.10
C GLU A 20 -4.61 -17.73 7.45
N ARG A 21 -4.69 -18.23 6.22
CA ARG A 21 -3.51 -18.75 5.52
C ARG A 21 -2.48 -17.65 5.29
N LEU A 22 -2.94 -16.44 4.96
CA LEU A 22 -2.06 -15.31 4.69
C LEU A 22 -1.35 -14.83 5.96
N ALA A 23 -2.10 -14.69 7.06
CA ALA A 23 -1.57 -14.29 8.36
C ALA A 23 -0.50 -15.27 8.84
N ARG A 24 -0.77 -16.58 8.76
CA ARG A 24 0.20 -17.62 9.15
C ARG A 24 1.48 -17.56 8.30
N GLN A 25 1.36 -17.36 6.99
CA GLN A 25 2.53 -17.19 6.12
C GLN A 25 3.34 -15.96 6.51
N ILE A 26 2.71 -14.80 6.68
CA ILE A 26 3.41 -13.57 7.09
C ILE A 26 4.13 -13.76 8.43
N LEU A 27 3.44 -14.28 9.44
CA LEU A 27 3.96 -14.43 10.79
C LEU A 27 5.07 -15.50 10.90
N SER A 28 5.20 -16.36 9.89
CA SER A 28 6.30 -17.34 9.79
C SER A 28 7.59 -16.78 9.19
N LEU A 29 7.54 -15.61 8.54
CA LEU A 29 8.70 -15.02 7.86
C LEU A 29 9.74 -14.48 8.85
N ASP A 30 9.27 -13.92 9.96
CA ASP A 30 10.11 -13.33 11.01
C ASP A 30 9.34 -13.32 12.35
N PRO A 31 9.95 -13.75 13.47
CA PRO A 31 9.29 -13.72 14.78
C PRO A 31 8.92 -12.30 15.26
N ALA A 32 9.59 -11.25 14.77
CA ALA A 32 9.30 -9.86 15.10
C ALA A 32 8.17 -9.25 14.27
N LEU A 33 7.66 -9.95 13.24
CA LEU A 33 6.53 -9.48 12.45
C LEU A 33 5.24 -9.51 13.25
N GLU A 34 4.58 -8.35 13.26
CA GLU A 34 3.20 -8.20 13.68
C GLU A 34 2.31 -7.94 12.47
N LEU A 35 1.03 -8.32 12.60
CA LEU A 35 0.00 -8.10 11.60
C LEU A 35 -1.08 -7.19 12.17
N LEU A 36 -1.47 -6.17 11.42
CA LEU A 36 -2.62 -5.33 11.68
C LEU A 36 -3.68 -5.60 10.61
N VAL A 37 -4.74 -6.31 11.00
CA VAL A 37 -5.92 -6.51 10.17
C VAL A 37 -6.84 -5.31 10.33
N VAL A 38 -7.21 -4.71 9.20
CA VAL A 38 -8.18 -3.61 9.17
C VAL A 38 -9.45 -4.14 8.53
N ASP A 39 -10.44 -4.50 9.33
CA ASP A 39 -11.68 -5.13 8.85
C ASP A 39 -12.78 -4.09 8.63
N ASP A 40 -13.32 -4.05 7.41
CA ASP A 40 -14.39 -3.14 6.98
C ASP A 40 -15.79 -3.66 7.34
N ASN A 41 -15.94 -4.24 8.54
CA ASN A 41 -17.15 -4.89 9.04
C ASN A 41 -17.63 -6.00 8.09
N SER A 42 -16.75 -6.99 7.88
CA SER A 42 -17.02 -8.07 6.93
C SER A 42 -18.17 -8.97 7.41
N PRO A 43 -19.25 -9.15 6.63
CA PRO A 43 -20.37 -10.00 7.00
C PRO A 43 -20.09 -11.51 6.88
N ASP A 44 -18.98 -11.91 6.28
CA ASP A 44 -18.65 -13.32 6.01
C ASP A 44 -17.97 -14.04 7.17
N GLY A 45 -17.61 -13.32 8.23
CA GLY A 45 -16.88 -13.86 9.37
C GLY A 45 -15.38 -13.51 9.40
N THR A 46 -14.91 -12.63 8.51
CA THR A 46 -13.47 -12.26 8.44
C THR A 46 -12.97 -11.65 9.76
N GLY A 47 -13.77 -10.80 10.40
CA GLY A 47 -13.41 -10.16 11.66
C GLY A 47 -13.20 -11.18 12.78
N GLU A 48 -14.05 -12.20 12.87
CA GLU A 48 -13.97 -13.28 13.86
C GLU A 48 -12.71 -14.13 13.66
N VAL A 49 -12.33 -14.41 12.41
CA VAL A 49 -11.06 -15.07 12.10
C VAL A 49 -9.87 -14.21 12.53
N ALA A 50 -9.92 -12.90 12.30
CA ALA A 50 -8.88 -11.97 12.72
C ALA A 50 -8.71 -11.96 14.25
N GLU A 51 -9.81 -11.97 15.01
CA GLU A 51 -9.80 -12.01 16.47
C GLU A 51 -9.26 -13.35 17.00
N ALA A 52 -9.65 -14.47 16.38
CA ALA A 52 -9.11 -15.79 16.74
C ALA A 52 -7.59 -15.84 16.55
N LEU A 53 -7.08 -15.29 15.44
CA LEU A 53 -5.64 -15.19 15.19
C LEU A 53 -4.93 -14.25 16.19
N ALA A 54 -5.57 -13.17 16.61
CA ALA A 54 -5.06 -12.28 17.65
C ALA A 54 -4.91 -13.00 18.99
N ALA A 55 -5.96 -13.72 19.42
CA ALA A 55 -5.94 -14.51 20.64
C ALA A 55 -4.92 -15.65 20.62
N GLU A 56 -4.79 -16.35 19.48
CA GLU A 56 -3.85 -17.47 19.31
C GLU A 56 -2.40 -17.02 19.32
N THR A 57 -2.07 -15.97 18.55
CA THR A 57 -0.68 -15.64 18.23
C THR A 57 -0.07 -14.54 19.09
N GLY A 58 -0.90 -13.66 19.67
CA GLY A 58 -0.47 -12.44 20.35
C GLY A 58 0.26 -11.42 19.46
N ARG A 59 0.36 -11.68 18.15
CA ARG A 59 1.09 -10.85 17.16
C ARG A 59 0.16 -10.27 16.10
N VAL A 60 -1.14 -10.52 16.20
CA VAL A 60 -2.17 -9.93 15.34
C VAL A 60 -2.94 -8.90 16.17
N THR A 61 -3.11 -7.71 15.60
CA THR A 61 -4.04 -6.69 16.10
C THR A 61 -5.16 -6.52 15.08
N VAL A 62 -6.39 -6.33 15.55
CA VAL A 62 -7.55 -6.10 14.71
C VAL A 62 -8.05 -4.66 14.90
N LEU A 63 -8.34 -3.99 13.79
CA LEU A 63 -9.01 -2.70 13.74
C LEU A 63 -10.34 -2.87 13.00
N HIS A 64 -11.43 -2.97 13.76
CA HIS A 64 -12.79 -3.01 13.22
C HIS A 64 -13.25 -1.61 12.84
N ARG A 65 -13.77 -1.49 11.63
CA ARG A 65 -14.30 -0.24 11.08
C ARG A 65 -15.81 -0.36 10.94
N LYS A 66 -16.50 0.78 10.75
CA LYS A 66 -17.98 0.80 10.69
C LYS A 66 -18.56 0.19 9.40
N GLY A 67 -17.72 -0.09 8.40
CA GLY A 67 -18.12 -0.59 7.11
C GLY A 67 -17.08 -0.30 6.02
N LYS A 68 -17.46 -0.58 4.77
CA LYS A 68 -16.63 -0.37 3.59
C LYS A 68 -16.53 1.12 3.21
N LEU A 69 -15.59 1.82 3.83
CA LEU A 69 -15.37 3.27 3.65
C LEU A 69 -14.32 3.61 2.57
N GLY A 70 -13.77 2.59 1.90
CA GLY A 70 -12.80 2.75 0.81
C GLY A 70 -11.37 2.38 1.21
N LEU A 71 -10.59 1.86 0.26
CA LEU A 71 -9.28 1.24 0.49
C LEU A 71 -8.26 2.22 1.07
N GLY A 72 -8.20 3.44 0.51
CA GLY A 72 -7.32 4.50 0.99
C GLY A 72 -7.68 4.94 2.41
N SER A 73 -8.95 4.86 2.82
CA SER A 73 -9.34 5.15 4.21
C SER A 73 -8.90 4.04 5.16
N ALA A 74 -9.02 2.77 4.75
CA ALA A 74 -8.53 1.63 5.52
C ALA A 74 -7.02 1.73 5.75
N TYR A 75 -6.25 2.06 4.71
CA TYR A 75 -4.80 2.24 4.85
C TYR A 75 -4.43 3.46 5.71
N ARG A 76 -5.15 4.60 5.61
CA ARG A 76 -4.87 5.75 6.49
C ARG A 76 -5.07 5.41 7.97
N GLU A 77 -6.19 4.77 8.31
CA GLU A 77 -6.48 4.35 9.69
C GLU A 77 -5.51 3.26 10.15
N GLY A 78 -5.21 2.29 9.29
CA GLY A 78 -4.23 1.23 9.55
C GLY A 78 -2.82 1.75 9.77
N PHE A 79 -2.35 2.69 8.94
CA PHE A 79 -1.05 3.34 9.12
C PHE A 79 -0.99 4.14 10.42
N ALA A 80 -2.03 4.92 10.73
CA ALA A 80 -2.11 5.65 11.99
C ALA A 80 -2.06 4.70 13.20
N ARG A 81 -2.79 3.57 13.13
CA ARG A 81 -2.78 2.55 14.17
C ARG A 81 -1.44 1.84 14.29
N ALA A 82 -0.79 1.47 13.18
CA ALA A 82 0.54 0.86 13.19
C ALA A 82 1.59 1.80 13.82
N LEU A 83 1.55 3.10 13.49
CA LEU A 83 2.40 4.11 14.12
C LEU A 83 2.15 4.22 15.63
N ALA A 84 0.89 4.19 16.06
CA ALA A 84 0.53 4.21 17.48
C ALA A 84 0.99 2.95 18.24
N LEU A 85 1.10 1.80 17.56
CA LEU A 85 1.67 0.57 18.08
C LEU A 85 3.21 0.56 18.11
N GLY A 86 3.85 1.65 17.69
CA GLY A 86 5.30 1.82 17.71
C GLY A 86 6.02 1.13 16.56
N ALA A 87 5.37 0.92 15.41
CA ALA A 87 6.02 0.38 14.23
C ALA A 87 7.24 1.22 13.82
N ASP A 88 8.36 0.56 13.51
CA ASP A 88 9.53 1.19 12.89
C ASP A 88 9.41 1.19 11.36
N VAL A 89 8.78 0.15 10.81
CA VAL A 89 8.42 0.02 9.40
C VAL A 89 7.01 -0.52 9.25
N VAL A 90 6.30 -0.08 8.22
CA VAL A 90 4.92 -0.47 7.94
C VAL A 90 4.83 -1.02 6.53
N VAL A 91 4.42 -2.28 6.40
CA VAL A 91 4.18 -2.93 5.12
C VAL A 91 2.70 -2.78 4.76
N GLN A 92 2.41 -2.26 3.59
CA GLN A 92 1.08 -2.17 2.99
C GLN A 92 0.89 -3.40 2.09
N MET A 93 -0.14 -4.23 2.31
CA MET A 93 -0.38 -5.42 1.49
C MET A 93 -1.88 -5.77 1.42
N ASP A 94 -2.34 -6.22 0.25
CA ASP A 94 -3.70 -6.71 0.04
C ASP A 94 -3.88 -8.16 0.56
N ALA A 95 -5.11 -8.53 0.92
CA ALA A 95 -5.45 -9.80 1.56
C ALA A 95 -5.66 -10.99 0.59
N ASP A 96 -5.72 -10.75 -0.71
CA ASP A 96 -6.20 -11.71 -1.72
C ASP A 96 -5.09 -12.62 -2.32
N PHE A 97 -3.89 -12.60 -1.75
CA PHE A 97 -2.69 -13.26 -2.26
C PHE A 97 -2.28 -12.86 -3.69
N SER A 98 -2.74 -11.70 -4.20
CA SER A 98 -2.12 -11.13 -5.40
C SER A 98 -0.70 -10.63 -5.15
N HIS A 99 -0.33 -10.45 -3.89
CA HIS A 99 1.02 -10.19 -3.42
C HIS A 99 1.57 -11.41 -2.67
N ASP A 100 2.79 -11.82 -3.02
CA ASP A 100 3.48 -12.91 -2.35
C ASP A 100 4.14 -12.40 -1.05
N PRO A 101 3.74 -12.90 0.13
CA PRO A 101 4.38 -12.55 1.41
C PRO A 101 5.89 -12.80 1.42
N ALA A 102 6.40 -13.77 0.64
CA ALA A 102 7.82 -14.11 0.58
C ALA A 102 8.71 -12.95 0.11
N VAL A 103 8.14 -11.88 -0.46
CA VAL A 103 8.86 -10.66 -0.84
C VAL A 103 9.10 -9.73 0.35
N ILE A 104 8.34 -9.83 1.44
CA ILE A 104 8.45 -8.94 2.61
C ILE A 104 9.89 -8.85 3.16
N PRO A 105 10.66 -9.96 3.31
CA PRO A 105 12.05 -9.87 3.73
C PRO A 105 12.93 -9.03 2.79
N CYS A 106 12.68 -9.07 1.48
CA CYS A 106 13.39 -8.24 0.50
C CYS A 106 13.13 -6.75 0.74
N PHE A 107 11.91 -6.38 1.16
CA PHE A 107 11.64 -5.01 1.57
C PHE A 107 12.53 -4.62 2.76
N PHE A 108 12.68 -5.45 3.79
CA PHE A 108 13.49 -5.09 4.96
C PHE A 108 14.97 -4.91 4.66
N VAL A 109 15.51 -5.68 3.71
CA VAL A 109 16.87 -5.47 3.21
C VAL A 109 16.98 -4.09 2.56
N GLU A 110 16.06 -3.78 1.65
CA GLU A 110 16.10 -2.55 0.87
C GLU A 110 15.77 -1.30 1.72
N MET A 111 14.90 -1.46 2.72
CA MET A 111 14.56 -0.41 3.67
C MET A 111 15.79 0.14 4.37
N LYS A 112 16.91 -0.60 4.50
CA LYS A 112 18.17 -0.07 5.07
C LYS A 112 18.69 1.18 4.35
N HIS A 113 18.37 1.33 3.06
CA HIS A 113 18.86 2.42 2.22
C HIS A 113 17.75 3.34 1.70
N SER A 114 16.48 2.98 1.92
CA SER A 114 15.32 3.70 1.38
C SER A 114 14.35 4.15 2.47
N ASP A 115 13.52 5.12 2.11
CA ASP A 115 12.45 5.67 2.96
C ASP A 115 11.08 5.06 2.59
N LEU A 116 10.94 4.63 1.34
CA LEU A 116 9.84 3.88 0.77
C LEU A 116 10.37 2.83 -0.20
N VAL A 117 9.93 1.58 -0.06
CA VAL A 117 10.18 0.49 -1.01
C VAL A 117 8.87 0.06 -1.64
N ILE A 118 8.84 -0.09 -2.97
CA ILE A 118 7.66 -0.47 -3.74
C ILE A 118 7.89 -1.83 -4.38
N GLY A 119 6.96 -2.77 -4.17
CA GLY A 119 6.87 -3.98 -4.98
C GLY A 119 6.41 -3.63 -6.39
N SER A 120 7.30 -3.74 -7.37
CA SER A 120 7.09 -3.22 -8.73
C SER A 120 6.84 -4.36 -9.72
N ARG A 121 5.72 -4.27 -10.45
CA ARG A 121 5.37 -5.22 -11.51
C ARG A 121 6.13 -4.98 -12.82
N TYR A 122 6.85 -3.86 -12.91
CA TYR A 122 7.39 -3.32 -14.17
C TYR A 122 8.89 -3.00 -14.13
N LEU A 123 9.58 -3.17 -12.99
CA LEU A 123 10.98 -2.78 -12.81
C LEU A 123 11.94 -3.48 -13.79
N ASN A 124 11.76 -4.79 -14.01
CA ASN A 124 12.61 -5.63 -14.86
C ASN A 124 11.82 -6.27 -16.02
N GLY A 125 10.81 -5.57 -16.51
CA GLY A 125 9.83 -6.11 -17.46
C GLY A 125 8.49 -6.40 -16.79
N VAL A 126 7.55 -6.93 -17.57
CA VAL A 126 6.18 -7.16 -17.12
C VAL A 126 6.07 -8.50 -16.39
N SER A 127 5.78 -8.44 -15.08
CA SER A 127 5.64 -9.61 -14.21
C SER A 127 4.21 -9.73 -13.66
N VAL A 128 3.23 -9.74 -14.55
CA VAL A 128 1.81 -10.00 -14.20
C VAL A 128 1.33 -11.29 -14.83
N VAL A 129 0.59 -12.08 -14.06
CA VAL A 129 0.05 -13.38 -14.47
C VAL A 129 -1.49 -13.30 -14.46
N ASN A 130 -2.13 -13.90 -15.48
CA ASN A 130 -3.58 -13.98 -15.65
C ASN A 130 -4.32 -12.64 -15.86
N TRP A 131 -3.63 -11.61 -16.34
CA TRP A 131 -4.28 -10.35 -16.70
C TRP A 131 -4.76 -10.33 -18.16
N PRO A 132 -5.98 -9.86 -18.44
CA PRO A 132 -6.37 -9.47 -19.79
C PRO A 132 -5.41 -8.39 -20.32
N LEU A 133 -4.95 -8.51 -21.57
CA LEU A 133 -3.99 -7.57 -22.17
C LEU A 133 -4.42 -6.10 -22.01
N ARG A 134 -5.72 -5.82 -22.16
CA ARG A 134 -6.28 -4.47 -21.95
C ARG A 134 -6.03 -3.91 -20.55
N ARG A 135 -6.14 -4.75 -19.50
CA ARG A 135 -5.88 -4.37 -18.10
C ARG A 135 -4.40 -4.08 -17.90
N LEU A 136 -3.54 -4.94 -18.45
CA LEU A 136 -2.08 -4.75 -18.43
C LEU A 136 -1.68 -3.43 -19.08
N MET A 137 -2.11 -3.19 -20.33
CA MET A 137 -1.76 -1.97 -21.05
C MET A 137 -2.26 -0.73 -20.32
N LEU A 138 -3.48 -0.75 -19.79
CA LEU A 138 -4.03 0.36 -19.01
C LEU A 138 -3.18 0.67 -17.77
N SER A 139 -2.80 -0.35 -17.00
CA SER A 139 -1.99 -0.18 -15.78
C SER A 139 -0.57 0.29 -16.07
N TYR A 140 0.06 -0.28 -17.11
CA TYR A 140 1.40 0.10 -17.54
C TYR A 140 1.43 1.57 -18.01
N PHE A 141 0.52 1.94 -18.91
CA PHE A 141 0.46 3.31 -19.41
C PHE A 141 -0.01 4.31 -18.35
N ALA A 142 -0.84 3.91 -17.38
CA ALA A 142 -1.15 4.77 -16.23
C ALA A 142 0.11 5.11 -15.42
N SER A 143 1.03 4.16 -15.25
CA SER A 143 2.32 4.41 -14.60
C SER A 143 3.20 5.33 -15.45
N VAL A 144 3.35 5.05 -16.76
CA VAL A 144 4.09 5.93 -17.69
C VAL A 144 3.54 7.37 -17.67
N TYR A 145 2.24 7.52 -17.82
CA TYR A 145 1.56 8.81 -17.78
C TYR A 145 1.83 9.56 -16.46
N THR A 146 1.68 8.86 -15.33
CA THR A 146 1.93 9.44 -14.00
C THR A 146 3.38 9.94 -13.88
N ARG A 147 4.36 9.15 -14.34
CA ARG A 147 5.78 9.53 -14.33
C ARG A 147 6.04 10.78 -15.16
N VAL A 148 5.48 10.86 -16.37
CA VAL A 148 5.68 12.02 -17.26
C VAL A 148 5.17 13.31 -16.60
N ILE A 149 3.98 13.28 -15.98
CA ILE A 149 3.39 14.49 -15.39
C ILE A 149 4.05 14.87 -14.05
N THR A 150 4.27 13.88 -13.19
CA THR A 150 4.77 14.10 -11.82
C THR A 150 6.30 14.16 -11.74
N GLY A 151 7.00 13.64 -12.74
CA GLY A 151 8.44 13.41 -12.76
C GLY A 151 8.90 12.28 -11.82
N LEU A 152 8.01 11.38 -11.40
CA LEU A 152 8.38 10.21 -10.60
C LEU A 152 9.35 9.32 -11.41
N THR A 153 10.38 8.80 -10.75
CA THR A 153 11.42 7.94 -11.38
C THR A 153 11.18 6.45 -11.18
N ILE A 154 10.12 6.07 -10.46
CA ILE A 154 9.71 4.67 -10.25
C ILE A 154 9.00 4.11 -11.47
N SER A 155 9.08 2.80 -11.67
CA SER A 155 8.47 2.04 -12.77
C SER A 155 6.99 1.76 -12.54
N ASP A 156 6.59 1.42 -11.30
CA ASP A 156 5.21 1.11 -10.95
C ASP A 156 4.59 2.13 -9.98
N CYS A 157 3.84 3.09 -10.54
CA CYS A 157 3.20 4.15 -9.75
C CYS A 157 1.90 3.70 -9.07
N THR A 158 1.41 2.49 -9.35
CA THR A 158 0.06 2.07 -8.97
C THR A 158 0.03 0.84 -8.06
N SER A 159 1.19 0.27 -7.74
CA SER A 159 1.32 -0.87 -6.84
C SER A 159 0.76 -0.57 -5.45
N GLY A 160 0.05 -1.56 -4.89
CA GLY A 160 -0.48 -1.56 -3.52
C GLY A 160 0.44 -2.27 -2.52
N PHE A 161 1.57 -2.83 -2.96
CA PHE A 161 2.51 -3.56 -2.10
C PHE A 161 3.74 -2.71 -1.83
N LYS A 162 3.85 -2.19 -0.61
CA LYS A 162 4.85 -1.17 -0.26
C LYS A 162 5.36 -1.37 1.15
N CYS A 163 6.57 -0.90 1.44
CA CYS A 163 7.09 -0.79 2.78
C CYS A 163 7.53 0.64 3.05
N PHE A 164 7.03 1.23 4.13
CA PHE A 164 7.33 2.59 4.53
C PHE A 164 8.14 2.60 5.83
N ARG A 165 9.08 3.53 5.96
CA ARG A 165 9.57 3.89 7.31
C ARG A 165 8.45 4.56 8.09
N ALA A 166 8.44 4.37 9.41
CA ALA A 166 7.55 5.12 10.28
C ALA A 166 7.69 6.65 10.08
N GLU A 167 8.92 7.13 9.98
CA GLU A 167 9.21 8.54 9.73
C GLU A 167 8.68 9.03 8.37
N THR A 168 8.66 8.17 7.35
CA THR A 168 8.04 8.49 6.06
C THR A 168 6.55 8.73 6.23
N LEU A 169 5.84 7.85 6.93
CA LEU A 169 4.41 7.98 7.16
C LEU A 169 4.07 9.17 8.05
N LYS A 170 4.90 9.50 9.04
CA LYS A 170 4.75 10.71 9.88
C LYS A 170 5.00 11.98 9.08
N ALA A 171 5.98 11.95 8.17
CA ALA A 171 6.30 13.09 7.33
C ALA A 171 5.20 13.36 6.30
N VAL A 172 4.58 12.32 5.74
CA VAL A 172 3.42 12.45 4.84
C VAL A 172 2.20 12.86 5.65
N ASP A 173 1.56 13.98 5.28
CA ASP A 173 0.29 14.39 5.88
C ASP A 173 -0.82 13.40 5.47
N LEU A 174 -0.99 12.33 6.24
CA LEU A 174 -2.02 11.30 6.02
C LEU A 174 -3.43 11.87 6.19
N ALA A 175 -3.60 12.84 7.10
CA ALA A 175 -4.89 13.44 7.42
C ALA A 175 -5.44 14.31 6.28
N GLY A 176 -4.58 14.89 5.45
CA GLY A 176 -4.98 15.64 4.25
C GLY A 176 -5.22 14.79 3.00
N ILE A 177 -4.99 13.48 3.05
CA ILE A 177 -5.22 12.58 1.91
C ILE A 177 -6.71 12.25 1.80
N ARG A 178 -7.28 12.46 0.61
CA ARG A 178 -8.68 12.16 0.28
C ARG A 178 -8.83 11.17 -0.85
N SER A 179 -7.73 10.83 -1.53
CA SER A 179 -7.73 9.85 -2.60
C SER A 179 -7.99 8.43 -2.09
N ASP A 180 -8.41 7.57 -3.01
CA ASP A 180 -8.72 6.16 -2.80
C ASP A 180 -8.19 5.32 -3.98
N GLY A 181 -8.08 4.01 -3.78
CA GLY A 181 -7.63 3.04 -4.78
C GLY A 181 -6.28 3.40 -5.40
N TYR A 182 -6.19 3.37 -6.72
CA TYR A 182 -4.96 3.71 -7.44
C TYR A 182 -4.51 5.15 -7.24
N SER A 183 -5.45 6.08 -7.09
CA SER A 183 -5.14 7.50 -6.84
C SER A 183 -4.44 7.67 -5.49
N PHE A 184 -4.81 6.87 -4.49
CA PHE A 184 -4.11 6.83 -3.20
C PHE A 184 -2.67 6.35 -3.36
N GLN A 185 -2.45 5.29 -4.14
CA GLN A 185 -1.09 4.78 -4.39
C GLN A 185 -0.20 5.82 -5.05
N ILE A 186 -0.72 6.54 -6.05
CA ILE A 186 -0.02 7.61 -6.75
C ILE A 186 0.26 8.79 -5.82
N GLU A 187 -0.73 9.22 -5.05
CA GLU A 187 -0.59 10.34 -4.11
C GLU A 187 0.46 10.07 -3.05
N MET A 188 0.49 8.87 -2.47
CA MET A 188 1.52 8.48 -1.49
C MET A 188 2.93 8.56 -2.08
N ASN A 189 3.13 8.01 -3.29
CA ASN A 189 4.42 8.04 -3.98
C ASN A 189 4.85 9.49 -4.27
N TYR A 190 3.91 10.31 -4.74
CA TYR A 190 4.18 11.70 -5.08
C TYR A 190 4.51 12.56 -3.85
N ARG A 191 3.77 12.41 -2.75
CA ARG A 191 4.05 13.12 -1.50
C ARG A 191 5.41 12.74 -0.91
N CYS A 192 5.83 11.49 -1.06
CA CYS A 192 7.20 11.07 -0.69
C CYS A 192 8.25 11.77 -1.55
N LYS A 193 8.04 11.82 -2.87
CA LYS A 193 8.92 12.54 -3.81
C LYS A 193 8.99 14.03 -3.49
N GLU A 194 7.87 14.70 -3.23
CA GLU A 194 7.84 16.13 -2.88
C GLU A 194 8.66 16.45 -1.62
N LYS A 195 8.81 15.47 -0.72
CA LYS A 195 9.63 15.57 0.50
C LYS A 195 11.09 15.18 0.29
N GLY A 196 11.50 14.81 -0.92
CA GLY A 196 12.86 14.39 -1.22
C GLY A 196 13.24 13.04 -0.61
N LEU A 197 12.25 12.21 -0.26
CA LEU A 197 12.48 10.89 0.33
C LEU A 197 13.00 9.91 -0.73
N ARG A 198 13.88 8.98 -0.32
CA ARG A 198 14.44 7.95 -1.19
C ARG A 198 13.43 6.85 -1.42
N ILE A 199 13.06 6.66 -2.68
CA ILE A 199 12.12 5.64 -3.12
C ILE A 199 12.89 4.62 -3.95
N SER A 200 12.80 3.33 -3.59
CA SER A 200 13.32 2.24 -4.41
C SER A 200 12.27 1.18 -4.70
N GLU A 201 12.60 0.26 -5.61
CA GLU A 201 11.68 -0.76 -6.11
C GLU A 201 12.31 -2.16 -5.98
N VAL A 202 11.48 -3.14 -5.63
CA VAL A 202 11.81 -4.57 -5.64
C VAL A 202 10.89 -5.24 -6.67
N PRO A 203 11.38 -6.09 -7.58
CA PRO A 203 10.53 -6.74 -8.57
C PRO A 203 9.58 -7.73 -7.90
N ILE A 204 8.32 -7.75 -8.32
CA ILE A 204 7.31 -8.70 -7.83
C ILE A 204 6.57 -9.38 -8.98
N ILE A 205 6.06 -10.58 -8.71
CA ILE A 205 5.09 -11.24 -9.58
C ILE A 205 3.70 -10.98 -9.01
N PHE A 206 2.82 -10.40 -9.82
CA PHE A 206 1.42 -10.19 -9.44
C PHE A 206 0.53 -11.22 -10.11
N ILE A 207 -0.15 -12.03 -9.30
CA ILE A 207 -1.03 -13.09 -9.80
C ILE A 207 -2.49 -12.68 -9.56
N ASP A 208 -3.26 -12.55 -10.62
CA ASP A 208 -4.71 -12.35 -10.51
C ASP A 208 -5.39 -13.68 -10.19
N ARG A 209 -5.92 -13.79 -8.98
CA ARG A 209 -6.61 -15.01 -8.50
C ARG A 209 -8.11 -14.96 -8.76
N HIS A 210 -8.67 -13.80 -9.10
CA HIS A 210 -10.07 -13.66 -9.48
C HIS A 210 -10.22 -13.75 -10.99
N ALA A 211 -10.70 -14.90 -11.48
CA ALA A 211 -11.14 -15.02 -12.87
C ALA A 211 -12.38 -14.14 -13.09
N GLY A 212 -12.21 -12.95 -13.69
CA GLY A 212 -13.27 -12.39 -14.56
C GLY A 212 -13.92 -11.05 -14.20
N THR A 213 -13.64 -10.36 -13.09
CA THR A 213 -14.14 -8.97 -12.93
C THR A 213 -13.06 -8.05 -12.37
N SER A 214 -12.47 -7.24 -13.25
CA SER A 214 -11.59 -6.17 -12.82
C SER A 214 -12.39 -5.15 -12.02
N LYS A 215 -11.92 -4.79 -10.81
CA LYS A 215 -12.44 -3.64 -10.04
C LYS A 215 -12.28 -2.30 -10.80
N MET A 216 -11.60 -2.29 -11.95
CA MET A 216 -11.36 -1.11 -12.81
C MET A 216 -12.61 -0.66 -13.56
N SER A 217 -13.10 0.54 -13.22
CA SER A 217 -14.14 1.24 -13.96
C SER A 217 -13.61 2.48 -14.68
N LYS A 218 -14.33 2.98 -15.69
CA LYS A 218 -14.00 4.27 -16.36
C LYS A 218 -13.94 5.43 -15.35
N LYS A 219 -14.72 5.36 -14.28
CA LYS A 219 -14.74 6.34 -13.18
C LYS A 219 -13.39 6.36 -12.45
N ILE A 220 -12.89 5.19 -12.04
CA ILE A 220 -11.59 5.06 -11.35
C ILE A 220 -10.45 5.58 -12.22
N VAL A 221 -10.46 5.30 -13.53
CA VAL A 221 -9.45 5.81 -14.47
C VAL A 221 -9.50 7.34 -14.54
N ARG A 222 -10.69 7.93 -14.67
CA ARG A 222 -10.86 9.39 -14.73
C ARG A 222 -10.43 10.06 -13.42
N GLU A 223 -10.78 9.48 -12.29
CA GLU A 223 -10.36 9.97 -10.97
C GLU A 223 -8.84 9.99 -10.84
N ALA A 224 -8.14 8.92 -11.27
CA ALA A 224 -6.69 8.85 -11.25
C ALA A 224 -6.04 9.92 -12.15
N VAL A 225 -6.54 10.11 -13.38
CA VAL A 225 -6.04 11.13 -14.31
C VAL A 225 -6.20 12.54 -13.72
N VAL A 226 -7.37 12.86 -13.18
CA VAL A 226 -7.63 14.17 -12.56
C VAL A 226 -6.74 14.37 -11.33
N MET A 227 -6.55 13.32 -10.52
CA MET A 227 -5.72 13.38 -9.31
C MET A 227 -4.25 13.70 -9.65
N VAL A 228 -3.68 13.07 -10.68
CA VAL A 228 -2.30 13.32 -11.12
C VAL A 228 -2.07 14.81 -11.43
N TRP A 229 -2.99 15.44 -12.16
CA TRP A 229 -2.92 16.87 -12.44
C TRP A 229 -3.12 17.73 -11.19
N LYS A 230 -4.08 17.39 -10.32
CA LYS A 230 -4.28 18.10 -9.04
C LYS A 230 -3.02 18.08 -8.19
N LEU A 231 -2.34 16.95 -8.10
CA LEU A 231 -1.07 16.81 -7.39
C LEU A 231 0.00 17.72 -8.00
N LYS A 232 0.16 17.67 -9.33
CA LYS A 232 1.15 18.49 -10.03
C LYS A 232 0.92 19.99 -9.85
N PHE A 233 -0.30 20.47 -10.06
CA PHE A 233 -0.63 21.89 -9.90
C PHE A 233 -0.57 22.32 -8.44
N GLY A 234 -1.04 21.50 -7.50
CA GLY A 234 -0.92 21.78 -6.06
C GLY A 234 0.53 21.89 -5.60
N SER A 235 1.42 21.05 -6.12
CA SER A 235 2.86 21.13 -5.87
C SER A 235 3.48 22.42 -6.41
N LEU A 236 3.16 22.78 -7.66
CA LEU A 236 3.63 24.02 -8.27
C LEU A 236 3.17 25.23 -7.46
N LEU A 237 1.89 25.31 -7.09
CA LEU A 237 1.35 26.41 -6.29
C LEU A 237 2.01 26.52 -4.90
N ARG A 238 2.30 25.39 -4.24
CA ARG A 238 3.07 25.38 -2.97
C ARG A 238 4.53 25.78 -3.16
N GLY A 239 5.11 25.53 -4.33
CA GLY A 239 6.44 25.99 -4.70
C GLY A 239 6.50 27.51 -4.97
N PHE A 240 5.39 28.13 -5.36
CA PHE A 240 5.28 29.58 -5.59
C PHE A 240 4.90 30.38 -4.33
N LEU A 241 4.29 29.75 -3.32
CA LEU A 241 4.03 30.39 -2.03
C LEU A 241 5.32 30.39 -1.18
N PRO A 242 5.79 31.55 -0.67
CA PRO A 242 6.98 31.60 0.15
C PRO A 242 6.77 30.73 1.40
N LYS A 243 7.72 29.84 1.69
CA LYS A 243 7.73 29.08 2.95
C LYS A 243 7.76 30.09 4.10
N GLY A 244 6.63 30.28 4.78
CA GLY A 244 6.58 31.03 6.02
C GLY A 244 7.55 30.40 7.02
N ARG A 245 8.57 31.17 7.41
CA ARG A 245 9.37 30.86 8.60
C ARG A 245 8.44 30.89 9.80
N VAL A 246 8.32 29.76 10.50
CA VAL A 246 8.03 29.70 11.92
C VAL A 246 9.12 28.83 12.53
#